data_AF-A0A2V9K6U9-F1
#
_entry.id   AF-A0A2V9K6U9-F1
#
_cell.length_a   1.000
_cell.length_b   1.000
_cell.length_c   1.000
_cell.angle_alpha   90.00
_cell.angle_beta   90.00
_cell.angle_gamma   90.00
#
_symmetry.space_group_name_H-M   'P 1'
#
loop_
_entity.id
_entity.type
_entity.pdbx_description
1 polymer ?
#
loop_
_entity_poly.entity_id
_entity_poly.type
_entity_poly.pdbx_seq_one_letter_code
_entity_poly.pdbx_strand_id
1 'polypeptide(L)'
;MKKETMKKETRKRTSEPPHKGVYTRLRPSETHGVGVFAIRRIPKGTSLFYGDPGGMVWIKRSKIRRLPAELRRFYEDFAVWRNGRVGCPRNFNRLTMAWYLNESKQPNVRCTEAFDFVALRAIKEGEELTVDYSTFSDPAVWRE
;
A
#
# COMPACT_ATOMS: atom_id res chain seq x y z
N MET A 1 49.09 32.93 -1.15
CA MET A 1 48.19 31.75 -1.10
C MET A 1 46.75 32.22 -1.19
N LYS A 2 46.00 31.67 -2.16
CA LYS A 2 44.66 32.14 -2.56
C LYS A 2 43.62 31.78 -1.50
N LYS A 3 42.76 32.74 -1.14
CA LYS A 3 41.57 32.49 -0.31
C LYS A 3 40.53 31.80 -1.18
N GLU A 4 40.23 30.53 -0.89
CA GLU A 4 39.12 29.81 -1.52
C GLU A 4 37.80 30.26 -0.92
N THR A 5 37.07 31.05 -1.70
CA THR A 5 35.70 31.45 -1.42
C THR A 5 34.78 30.26 -1.70
N MET A 6 34.37 29.52 -0.66
CA MET A 6 33.31 28.52 -0.81
C MET A 6 31.98 29.22 -1.06
N LYS A 7 31.54 29.22 -2.32
CA LYS A 7 30.17 29.57 -2.71
C LYS A 7 29.20 28.62 -1.99
N LYS A 8 28.40 29.15 -1.06
CA LYS A 8 27.22 28.45 -0.55
C LYS A 8 26.21 28.33 -1.69
N GLU A 9 26.21 27.20 -2.39
CA GLU A 9 25.08 26.81 -3.24
C GLU A 9 23.86 26.55 -2.33
N THR A 10 22.97 27.54 -2.25
CA THR A 10 21.64 27.36 -1.69
C THR A 10 20.85 26.44 -2.62
N ARG A 11 20.91 25.13 -2.36
CA ARG A 11 20.03 24.13 -2.95
C ARG A 11 18.60 24.48 -2.52
N LYS A 12 17.82 25.12 -3.40
CA LYS A 12 16.38 25.36 -3.22
C LYS A 12 15.70 24.00 -3.04
N ARG A 13 15.55 23.55 -1.79
CA ARG A 13 14.65 22.47 -1.43
C ARG A 13 13.24 23.06 -1.46
N THR A 14 12.57 23.00 -2.59
CA THR A 14 11.10 23.07 -2.58
C THR A 14 10.62 21.68 -2.15
N SER A 15 10.67 21.40 -0.84
CA SER A 15 10.03 20.21 -0.30
C SER A 15 8.54 20.45 -0.29
N GLU A 16 7.81 19.64 -1.02
CA GLU A 16 6.35 19.67 -1.01
C GLU A 16 5.82 19.50 0.42
N PRO A 17 4.68 20.13 0.76
CA PRO A 17 4.16 20.00 2.10
C PRO A 17 3.79 18.54 2.41
N PRO A 18 3.92 18.07 3.66
CA PRO A 18 3.67 16.67 4.02
C PRO A 18 2.25 16.16 3.68
N HIS A 19 1.28 17.06 3.53
CA HIS A 19 -0.10 16.73 3.21
C HIS A 19 -0.39 16.67 1.70
N LYS A 20 0.62 16.86 0.83
CA LYS A 20 0.42 16.71 -0.62
C LYS A 20 -0.02 15.29 -0.95
N GLY A 21 -1.12 15.16 -1.68
CA GLY A 21 -1.63 13.86 -2.11
C GLY A 21 -2.24 13.01 -0.98
N VAL A 22 -2.47 13.59 0.21
CA VAL A 22 -3.16 12.89 1.29
C VAL A 22 -4.67 12.95 1.06
N TYR A 23 -5.29 11.78 0.91
CA TYR A 23 -6.73 11.62 0.67
C TYR A 23 -7.43 10.73 1.68
N THR A 24 -6.69 10.03 2.53
CA THR A 24 -7.21 8.92 3.32
C THR A 24 -6.64 8.88 4.73
N ARG A 25 -7.32 8.15 5.62
CA ARG A 25 -6.91 7.83 6.99
C ARG A 25 -7.33 6.41 7.35
N LEU A 26 -6.66 5.81 8.33
CA LEU A 26 -7.04 4.51 8.88
C LEU A 26 -8.18 4.64 9.90
N ARG A 27 -9.11 3.68 9.90
CA ARG A 27 -10.19 3.54 10.90
C ARG A 27 -10.53 2.05 11.07
N PRO A 28 -11.20 1.64 12.16
CA PRO A 28 -11.84 0.34 12.22
C PRO A 28 -12.79 0.16 11.02
N SER A 29 -12.70 -0.98 10.35
CA SER A 29 -13.57 -1.35 9.23
C SER A 29 -14.73 -2.19 9.73
N GLU A 30 -15.91 -1.95 9.16
CA GLU A 30 -17.08 -2.82 9.36
C GLU A 30 -16.92 -4.15 8.61
N THR A 31 -16.04 -4.19 7.60
CA THR A 31 -15.75 -5.39 6.82
C THR A 31 -14.74 -6.28 7.56
N HIS A 32 -13.54 -5.75 7.83
CA HIS A 32 -12.48 -6.53 8.49
C HIS A 32 -11.41 -5.62 9.10
N GLY A 33 -11.14 -5.79 10.40
CA GLY A 33 -10.00 -5.18 11.09
C GLY A 33 -9.89 -3.67 10.90
N VAL A 34 -8.82 -3.23 10.22
CA VAL A 34 -8.53 -1.83 9.92
C VAL A 34 -8.70 -1.59 8.43
N GLY A 35 -9.45 -0.54 8.08
CA GLY A 35 -9.66 -0.12 6.70
C GLY A 35 -9.09 1.27 6.41
N VAL A 36 -9.06 1.61 5.12
CA VAL A 36 -8.62 2.92 4.61
C VAL A 36 -9.86 3.73 4.21
N PHE A 37 -10.02 4.92 4.75
CA PHE A 37 -11.21 5.74 4.54
C PHE A 37 -10.84 7.09 3.94
N ALA A 38 -11.65 7.56 2.99
CA ALA A 38 -11.48 8.88 2.41
C ALA A 38 -11.72 10.00 3.44
N ILE A 39 -10.82 10.98 3.53
CA ILE A 39 -10.99 12.19 4.36
C ILE A 39 -11.56 13.38 3.58
N ARG A 40 -11.76 13.20 2.28
CA ARG A 40 -12.34 14.18 1.35
C ARG A 40 -12.76 13.45 0.08
N ARG A 41 -13.53 14.11 -0.79
CA ARG A 41 -13.86 13.59 -2.12
C ARG A 41 -12.58 13.22 -2.90
N ILE A 42 -12.57 12.03 -3.49
CA ILE A 42 -11.49 11.56 -4.37
C ILE A 42 -12.05 11.42 -5.79
N PRO A 43 -11.56 12.18 -6.78
CA PRO A 43 -12.00 12.03 -8.17
C PRO A 43 -11.63 10.66 -8.78
N LYS A 44 -12.43 10.19 -9.74
CA LYS A 44 -12.08 9.02 -10.57
C LYS A 44 -10.71 9.21 -11.22
N GLY A 45 -9.91 8.14 -11.27
CA GLY A 45 -8.58 8.15 -11.88
C GLY A 45 -7.49 8.77 -11.00
N THR A 46 -7.81 9.19 -9.78
CA THR A 46 -6.81 9.70 -8.83
C THR A 46 -5.85 8.58 -8.43
N SER A 47 -4.56 8.81 -8.61
CA SER A 47 -3.51 7.96 -8.04
C SER A 47 -3.43 8.18 -6.54
N LEU A 48 -3.53 7.10 -5.78
CA LEU A 48 -3.57 7.10 -4.32
C LEU A 48 -2.17 6.89 -3.75
N PHE A 49 -2.01 7.24 -2.47
CA PHE A 49 -0.77 7.00 -1.71
C PHE A 49 0.47 7.63 -2.35
N TYR A 50 0.34 8.89 -2.78
CA TYR A 50 1.46 9.65 -3.35
C TYR A 50 2.70 9.60 -2.44
N GLY A 51 3.85 9.23 -3.02
CA GLY A 51 5.11 9.16 -2.29
C GLY A 51 5.24 7.97 -1.34
N ASP A 52 4.36 6.97 -1.44
CA ASP A 52 4.50 5.72 -0.70
C ASP A 52 5.86 5.07 -1.06
N PRO A 53 6.80 4.94 -0.11
CA PRO A 53 8.07 4.26 -0.33
C PRO A 53 7.91 2.72 -0.35
N GLY A 54 6.67 2.23 -0.21
CA GLY A 54 6.26 0.84 -0.05
C GLY A 54 6.69 -0.04 -1.21
N GLY A 55 7.91 -0.53 -1.14
CA GLY A 55 8.42 -1.58 -2.01
C GLY A 55 8.04 -2.97 -1.50
N MET A 56 7.64 -3.82 -2.43
CA MET A 56 7.40 -5.24 -2.19
C MET A 56 8.69 -6.05 -2.41
N VAL A 57 8.92 -7.05 -1.57
CA VAL A 57 9.95 -8.07 -1.79
C VAL A 57 9.29 -9.42 -2.05
N TRP A 58 9.87 -10.18 -2.98
CA TRP A 58 9.32 -11.46 -3.42
C TRP A 58 10.13 -12.63 -2.90
N ILE A 59 9.57 -13.35 -1.92
CA ILE A 59 10.20 -14.53 -1.32
C ILE A 59 9.55 -15.82 -1.80
N LYS A 60 10.27 -16.94 -1.65
CA LYS A 60 9.74 -18.27 -1.92
C LYS A 60 8.79 -18.69 -0.79
N ARG A 61 7.65 -19.29 -1.13
CA ARG A 61 6.67 -19.84 -0.16
C ARG A 61 7.30 -20.75 0.90
N SER A 62 8.32 -21.53 0.53
CA SER A 62 9.03 -22.45 1.44
C SER A 62 9.69 -21.77 2.64
N LYS A 63 9.97 -20.45 2.55
CA LYS A 63 10.52 -19.66 3.66
C LYS A 63 9.49 -19.34 4.75
N ILE A 64 8.20 -19.41 4.42
CA ILE A 64 7.09 -19.06 5.33
C ILE A 64 6.57 -20.28 6.08
N ARG A 65 6.57 -21.46 5.44
CA ARG A 65 5.96 -22.70 5.98
C ARG A 65 6.44 -23.07 7.39
N ARG A 66 7.69 -22.77 7.73
CA ARG A 66 8.31 -23.13 9.02
C ARG A 66 8.24 -22.01 10.07
N LEU A 67 7.63 -20.86 9.75
CA LEU A 67 7.50 -19.76 10.69
C LEU A 67 6.46 -20.08 11.77
N PRO A 68 6.57 -19.50 12.98
CA PRO A 68 5.50 -19.49 13.98
C PRO A 68 4.15 -19.03 13.41
N ALA A 69 3.05 -19.51 14.00
CA ALA A 69 1.69 -19.27 13.49
C ALA A 69 1.38 -17.78 13.29
N GLU A 70 1.67 -16.93 14.27
CA GLU A 70 1.39 -15.49 14.18
C GLU A 70 2.24 -14.80 13.10
N LEU A 71 3.47 -15.25 12.88
CA LEU A 71 4.26 -14.74 11.76
C LEU A 71 3.71 -15.20 10.40
N ARG A 72 3.10 -16.38 10.31
CA ARG A 72 2.40 -16.83 9.09
C ARG A 72 1.15 -16.01 8.83
N ARG A 73 0.37 -15.68 9.88
CA ARG A 73 -0.82 -14.81 9.78
C ARG A 73 -0.50 -13.46 9.12
N PHE A 74 0.64 -12.84 9.44
CA PHE A 74 1.07 -11.61 8.73
C PHE A 74 1.17 -11.78 7.21
N TYR A 75 1.64 -12.93 6.71
CA TYR A 75 1.66 -13.19 5.27
C TYR A 75 0.29 -13.52 4.69
N GLU A 76 -0.62 -14.06 5.50
CA GLU A 76 -2.00 -14.32 5.10
C GLU A 76 -2.80 -13.02 5.01
N ASP A 77 -2.61 -12.12 5.97
CA ASP A 77 -3.37 -10.87 6.09
C ASP A 77 -2.91 -9.80 5.10
N PHE A 78 -1.59 -9.72 4.84
CA PHE A 78 -1.02 -8.58 4.09
C PHE A 78 -0.34 -8.96 2.78
N ALA A 79 0.09 -10.21 2.56
CA ALA A 79 0.94 -10.50 1.41
C ALA A 79 0.17 -10.80 0.12
N VAL A 80 0.79 -10.47 -1.01
CA VAL A 80 0.33 -10.81 -2.35
C VAL A 80 0.90 -12.16 -2.76
N TRP A 81 0.06 -13.06 -3.25
CA TRP A 81 0.46 -14.38 -3.74
C TRP A 81 0.51 -14.36 -5.26
N ARG A 82 1.62 -14.75 -5.86
CA ARG A 82 1.71 -14.83 -7.33
C ARG A 82 2.70 -15.89 -7.77
N ASN A 83 2.27 -16.84 -8.59
CA ASN A 83 3.14 -17.86 -9.21
C ASN A 83 4.01 -18.61 -8.17
N GLY A 84 3.43 -18.99 -7.02
CA GLY A 84 4.14 -19.70 -5.94
C GLY A 84 5.15 -18.84 -5.15
N ARG A 85 5.17 -17.53 -5.40
CA ARG A 85 5.95 -16.54 -4.63
C ARG A 85 5.03 -15.67 -3.80
N VAL A 86 5.63 -15.05 -2.78
CA VAL A 86 4.93 -14.19 -1.83
C VAL A 86 5.57 -12.83 -1.84
N GLY A 87 4.79 -11.85 -2.28
CA GLY A 87 5.11 -10.45 -2.27
C GLY A 87 4.68 -9.83 -0.96
N CYS A 88 5.64 -9.38 -0.15
CA CYS A 88 5.38 -8.84 1.19
C CYS A 88 6.16 -7.53 1.40
N PRO A 89 5.83 -6.73 2.43
CA PRO A 89 6.66 -5.59 2.78
C PRO A 89 8.08 -6.06 3.18
N ARG A 90 9.06 -5.16 3.04
CA ARG A 90 10.43 -5.41 3.54
C ARG A 90 10.47 -5.71 5.04
N ASN A 91 9.54 -5.13 5.79
CA ASN A 91 9.36 -5.34 7.22
C ASN A 91 7.89 -5.07 7.57
N PHE A 92 7.21 -5.99 8.27
CA PHE A 92 5.81 -5.84 8.65
C PHE A 92 5.54 -4.70 9.65
N ASN A 93 6.57 -4.18 10.33
CA ASN A 93 6.46 -2.95 11.12
C ASN A 93 6.37 -1.68 10.25
N ARG A 94 6.46 -1.80 8.92
CA ARG A 94 6.48 -0.68 7.96
C ARG A 94 5.33 -0.75 6.94
N LEU A 95 4.19 -1.30 7.35
CA LEU A 95 2.97 -1.32 6.55
C LEU A 95 2.46 0.12 6.34
N THR A 96 2.52 0.58 5.10
CA THR A 96 1.94 1.86 4.66
C THR A 96 0.43 1.74 4.47
N MET A 97 -0.27 2.86 4.23
CA MET A 97 -1.73 2.83 4.06
C MET A 97 -2.21 1.88 2.96
N ALA A 98 -1.43 1.67 1.91
CA ALA A 98 -1.79 0.79 0.79
C ALA A 98 -2.05 -0.66 1.23
N TRP A 99 -1.37 -1.13 2.28
CA TRP A 99 -1.52 -2.49 2.80
C TRP A 99 -2.80 -2.73 3.61
N TYR A 100 -3.55 -1.67 3.92
CA TYR A 100 -4.80 -1.75 4.69
C TYR A 100 -6.06 -1.60 3.81
N LEU A 101 -5.92 -1.62 2.48
CA LEU A 101 -7.06 -1.67 1.58
C LEU A 101 -7.73 -3.04 1.69
N ASN A 102 -8.99 -3.07 2.12
CA ASN A 102 -9.75 -4.31 2.25
C ASN A 102 -10.31 -4.82 0.91
N GLU A 103 -10.69 -6.09 0.90
CA GLU A 103 -11.28 -6.78 -0.26
C GLU A 103 -12.74 -6.39 -0.49
N SER A 104 -13.12 -6.23 -1.77
CA SER A 104 -14.52 -6.19 -2.21
C SER A 104 -14.66 -6.63 -3.65
N LYS A 105 -15.74 -7.36 -3.98
CA LYS A 105 -16.13 -7.67 -5.38
C LYS A 105 -16.83 -6.54 -6.11
N GLN A 106 -17.12 -5.44 -5.40
CA GLN A 106 -17.57 -4.18 -5.99
C GLN A 106 -16.62 -3.05 -5.54
N PRO A 107 -15.34 -3.11 -5.94
CA PRO A 107 -14.33 -2.20 -5.41
C PRO A 107 -14.49 -0.79 -5.96
N ASN A 108 -13.98 0.19 -5.21
CA ASN A 108 -13.88 1.58 -5.66
C ASN A 108 -12.44 2.01 -5.99
N VAL A 109 -11.48 1.11 -5.79
CA VAL A 109 -10.07 1.24 -6.17
C VAL A 109 -9.64 0.04 -7.01
N ARG A 110 -8.74 0.26 -7.99
CA ARG A 110 -8.03 -0.82 -8.70
C ARG A 110 -6.55 -0.80 -8.38
N CYS A 111 -5.95 -1.98 -8.41
CA CYS A 111 -4.50 -2.17 -8.42
C CYS A 111 -4.00 -2.20 -9.88
N THR A 112 -2.88 -1.53 -10.18
CA THR A 112 -2.21 -1.60 -11.47
C THR A 112 -1.25 -2.79 -11.51
N GLU A 113 -0.71 -3.13 -12.69
CA GLU A 113 0.35 -4.14 -12.79
C GLU A 113 1.63 -3.75 -12.03
N ALA A 114 1.85 -2.46 -11.83
CA ALA A 114 2.96 -1.91 -11.04
C ALA A 114 2.68 -1.91 -9.53
N PHE A 115 1.53 -2.43 -9.09
CA PHE A 115 1.05 -2.39 -7.71
C PHE A 115 0.74 -0.98 -7.17
N ASP A 116 0.39 -0.05 -8.07
CA ASP A 116 -0.16 1.26 -7.69
C ASP A 116 -1.68 1.19 -7.57
N PHE A 117 -2.24 2.08 -6.76
CA PHE A 117 -3.69 2.12 -6.51
C PHE A 117 -4.33 3.35 -7.12
N VAL A 118 -5.41 3.14 -7.87
CA VAL A 118 -6.12 4.20 -8.60
C VAL A 118 -7.62 4.12 -8.34
N ALA A 119 -8.26 5.25 -8.04
CA ALA A 119 -9.70 5.31 -7.85
C ALA A 119 -10.46 4.94 -9.15
N LEU A 120 -11.35 3.94 -9.08
CA LEU A 120 -12.15 3.46 -10.22
C LEU A 120 -13.32 4.39 -10.56
N ARG A 121 -13.80 5.11 -9.56
CA ARG A 121 -14.89 6.09 -9.64
C ARG A 121 -14.61 7.25 -8.68
N ALA A 122 -15.51 8.23 -8.65
CA ALA A 122 -15.48 9.21 -7.57
C ALA A 122 -15.81 8.50 -6.23
N ILE A 123 -15.03 8.80 -5.20
CA ILE A 123 -15.19 8.27 -3.84
C ILE A 123 -15.58 9.43 -2.93
N LYS A 124 -16.61 9.23 -2.10
CA LYS A 124 -17.12 10.26 -1.20
C LYS A 124 -16.24 10.35 0.05
N GLU A 125 -16.27 11.49 0.72
CA GLU A 125 -15.68 11.61 2.05
C GLU A 125 -16.34 10.60 3.00
N GLY A 126 -15.52 9.97 3.86
CA GLY A 126 -15.96 8.95 4.81
C GLY A 126 -16.14 7.55 4.22
N GLU A 127 -16.10 7.37 2.90
CA GLU A 127 -16.23 6.07 2.25
C GLU A 127 -14.96 5.22 2.43
N GLU A 128 -15.13 3.92 2.69
CA GLU A 128 -14.02 2.96 2.74
C GLU A 128 -13.50 2.66 1.33
N LEU A 129 -12.19 2.67 1.17
CA LEU A 129 -11.52 2.27 -0.06
C LEU A 129 -11.31 0.75 -0.04
N THR A 130 -11.79 0.08 -1.08
CA THR A 130 -11.68 -1.36 -1.25
C THR A 130 -11.19 -1.70 -2.65
N VAL A 131 -10.52 -2.85 -2.77
CA VAL A 131 -9.94 -3.38 -4.01
C VAL A 131 -10.37 -4.83 -4.19
N ASP A 132 -10.25 -5.38 -5.41
CA ASP A 132 -10.42 -6.82 -5.67
C ASP A 132 -9.04 -7.50 -5.79
N TYR A 133 -8.65 -8.24 -4.76
CA TYR A 133 -7.42 -9.00 -4.60
C TYR A 133 -7.25 -10.02 -5.71
N SER A 134 -8.34 -10.63 -6.22
CA SER A 134 -8.24 -11.63 -7.28
C SER A 134 -7.68 -11.08 -8.59
N THR A 135 -7.66 -9.75 -8.74
CA THR A 135 -7.06 -9.08 -9.91
C THR A 135 -5.54 -9.03 -9.88
N PHE A 136 -4.90 -9.27 -8.72
CA PHE A 136 -3.44 -9.19 -8.59
C PHE A 136 -2.80 -10.21 -7.64
N SER A 137 -3.60 -11.01 -6.93
CA SER A 137 -3.16 -12.06 -6.02
C SER A 137 -3.90 -13.37 -6.32
N ASP A 138 -3.13 -14.44 -6.44
CA ASP A 138 -3.63 -15.81 -6.43
C ASP A 138 -4.27 -16.13 -5.06
N PRO A 139 -5.22 -17.08 -5.00
CA PRO A 139 -5.70 -17.60 -3.72
C PRO A 139 -4.55 -18.18 -2.89
N ALA A 140 -4.54 -17.91 -1.59
CA ALA A 140 -3.55 -18.49 -0.68
C ALA A 140 -3.68 -20.02 -0.63
N VAL A 141 -2.65 -20.73 -1.09
CA VAL A 141 -2.67 -22.19 -1.35
C VAL A 141 -2.38 -23.02 -0.07
N TRP A 142 -2.80 -22.54 1.11
CA TRP A 142 -2.52 -23.23 2.40
C TRP A 142 -3.70 -24.06 2.93
N ARG A 143 -4.85 -24.09 2.25
CA ARG A 143 -6.01 -24.89 2.66
C ARG A 143 -5.89 -26.36 2.23
N GLU A 144 -4.79 -27.01 2.59
CA GLU A 144 -4.62 -28.47 2.54
C GLU A 144 -4.23 -28.99 3.92
#